data_AF-A0A1B9IJ00-F1
#
_entry.id   AF-A0A1B9IJ00-F1
#
_cell.length_a   1.000
_cell.length_b   1.000
_cell.length_c   1.000
_cell.angle_alpha   90.00
_cell.angle_beta   90.00
_cell.angle_gamma   90.00
#
_symmetry.space_group_name_H-M   'P 1'
#
loop_
_entity.id
_entity.type
_entity.pdbx_description
1 polymer ?
#
loop_
_entity_poly.entity_id
_entity_poly.type
_entity_poly.pdbx_seq_one_letter_code
_entity_poly.pdbx_strand_id
1 'polypeptide(L)'
;MKRVPPSYTSSSDNDIDDSSSYSPSLGESQDIRPIFSSPPISARSTPKKPKLDNENKGIKSKTPSPKKSKMKSESGSSAAASAATGTNVNGVWDGDKRALFVDEIIAVGYKNANLDELANKLGMSKRQLIDQLVPNKSNLRGKMVTMAKSM
;
A
#
# COMPACT_ATOMS: atom_id res chain seq x y z
N MET A 1 56.35 1.60 27.00
CA MET A 1 55.79 2.96 26.83
C MET A 1 54.83 2.93 25.64
N LYS A 2 53.51 3.01 25.87
CA LYS A 2 52.48 3.00 24.81
C LYS A 2 51.99 4.43 24.60
N ARG A 3 52.17 4.99 23.39
CA ARG A 3 51.71 6.34 23.03
C ARG A 3 50.24 6.30 22.61
N VAL A 4 49.42 7.17 23.19
CA VAL A 4 48.02 7.41 22.82
C VAL A 4 47.98 8.46 21.70
N PRO A 5 47.18 8.30 20.63
CA PRO A 5 47.01 9.34 19.61
C PRO A 5 46.01 10.43 20.04
N PRO A 6 46.16 11.68 19.56
CA PRO A 6 45.32 12.82 19.93
C PRO A 6 43.95 12.80 19.25
N SER A 7 42.93 13.23 20.00
CA SER A 7 41.57 13.51 19.54
C SER A 7 41.50 14.88 18.88
N TYR A 8 41.06 14.93 17.62
CA TYR A 8 40.74 16.19 16.93
C TYR A 8 39.24 16.48 17.04
N THR A 9 38.93 17.61 17.67
CA THR A 9 37.60 18.24 17.67
C THR A 9 37.57 19.28 16.54
N SER A 10 36.82 19.03 15.48
CA SER A 10 36.45 20.09 14.52
C SER A 10 35.05 20.57 14.85
N SER A 11 34.97 21.69 15.57
CA SER A 11 33.81 22.58 15.51
C SER A 11 33.82 23.27 14.15
N SER A 12 32.68 23.28 13.48
CA SER A 12 32.42 24.18 12.37
C SER A 12 31.09 24.86 12.65
N ASP A 13 31.21 26.04 13.24
CA ASP A 13 30.22 27.11 13.22
C ASP A 13 29.76 27.36 11.79
N ASN A 14 28.46 27.31 11.57
CA ASN A 14 27.81 27.95 10.43
C ASN A 14 26.72 28.85 11.00
N ASP A 15 27.10 30.09 11.28
CA ASP A 15 26.20 31.21 11.40
C ASP A 15 25.58 31.49 10.02
N ILE A 16 24.31 31.17 9.85
CA ILE A 16 23.48 31.67 8.76
C ILE A 16 22.35 32.50 9.39
N ASP A 17 22.68 33.77 9.60
CA ASP A 17 21.73 34.86 9.59
C ASP A 17 21.31 35.11 8.14
N ASP A 18 20.06 34.82 7.79
CA ASP A 18 19.39 35.60 6.75
C ASP A 18 17.93 35.84 7.11
N SER A 19 17.74 37.01 7.70
CA SER A 19 16.46 37.64 7.92
C SER A 19 15.92 38.10 6.56
N SER A 20 14.80 37.55 6.13
CA SER A 20 13.86 38.36 5.33
C SER A 20 12.43 38.08 5.75
N SER A 21 11.93 39.03 6.52
CA SER A 21 10.51 39.24 6.76
C SER A 21 9.85 39.64 5.45
N TYR A 22 9.04 38.75 4.87
CA TYR A 22 8.08 39.15 3.85
C TYR A 22 6.68 38.73 4.27
N SER A 23 5.96 39.72 4.81
CA SER A 23 4.56 39.62 5.21
C SER A 23 3.77 40.61 4.38
N PRO A 24 3.01 40.16 3.37
CA PRO A 24 1.89 40.90 2.84
C PRO A 24 0.60 40.32 3.41
N SER A 25 0.08 40.99 4.44
CA SER A 25 -1.35 40.99 4.77
C SER A 25 -2.01 42.03 3.86
N LEU A 26 -3.00 41.66 3.03
CA LEU A 26 -4.13 42.54 2.69
C LEU A 26 -5.22 41.85 1.86
N GLY A 27 -6.49 42.03 2.27
CA GLY A 27 -7.68 41.92 1.41
C GLY A 27 -8.45 40.60 1.58
N GLU A 28 -9.32 40.44 2.57
CA GLU A 28 -10.67 41.02 2.68
C GLU A 28 -11.71 40.32 1.77
N SER A 29 -12.54 39.52 2.46
CA SER A 29 -13.91 39.10 2.19
C SER A 29 -14.55 39.50 0.85
N GLN A 30 -15.09 38.51 0.12
CA GLN A 30 -16.52 38.51 -0.24
C GLN A 30 -17.08 37.09 -0.33
N ASP A 31 -18.00 36.81 0.60
CA ASP A 31 -19.06 35.80 0.48
C ASP A 31 -19.93 36.09 -0.75
N ILE A 32 -19.89 35.24 -1.77
CA ILE A 32 -21.00 35.12 -2.72
C ILE A 32 -21.25 33.63 -2.99
N ARG A 33 -22.12 33.04 -2.17
CA ARG A 33 -22.84 31.82 -2.54
C ARG A 33 -24.01 32.21 -3.44
N PRO A 34 -24.10 31.77 -4.70
CA PRO A 34 -25.40 31.69 -5.34
C PRO A 34 -26.16 30.48 -4.77
N ILE A 35 -27.18 30.78 -3.97
CA ILE A 35 -28.27 29.88 -3.62
C ILE A 35 -28.95 29.47 -4.92
N PHE A 36 -28.59 28.33 -5.49
CA PHE A 36 -29.40 27.71 -6.54
C PHE A 36 -30.40 26.75 -5.89
N SER A 37 -31.62 27.28 -5.84
CA SER A 37 -32.86 26.66 -5.40
C SER A 37 -33.06 25.25 -5.98
N SER A 38 -33.30 24.29 -5.09
CA SER A 38 -33.77 22.94 -5.42
C SER A 38 -35.17 23.00 -6.07
N PRO A 39 -35.43 22.25 -7.16
CA PRO A 39 -36.78 21.82 -7.49
C PRO A 39 -37.12 20.48 -6.79
N PRO A 40 -38.41 20.17 -6.61
CA PRO A 40 -38.91 19.25 -5.59
C PRO A 40 -38.77 17.77 -5.92
N ILE A 41 -38.77 16.99 -4.83
CA ILE A 41 -38.95 15.54 -4.76
C ILE A 41 -40.16 15.10 -5.60
N SER A 42 -39.94 14.26 -6.60
CA SER A 42 -40.99 13.41 -7.16
C SER A 42 -40.51 11.96 -7.26
N ALA A 43 -41.00 11.18 -6.29
CA ALA A 43 -41.39 9.78 -6.36
C ALA A 43 -40.58 8.81 -7.25
N ARG A 44 -39.73 8.02 -6.59
CA ARG A 44 -39.87 6.56 -6.43
C ARG A 44 -40.56 5.80 -7.58
N SER A 45 -39.80 5.05 -8.39
CA SER A 45 -40.20 3.72 -8.89
C SER A 45 -39.04 2.98 -9.58
N THR A 46 -38.49 1.97 -8.90
CA THR A 46 -37.85 0.79 -9.49
C THR A 46 -38.57 -0.44 -8.91
N PRO A 47 -38.44 -1.68 -9.43
CA PRO A 47 -38.19 -2.16 -10.80
C PRO A 47 -39.29 -3.16 -11.25
N LYS A 48 -39.62 -3.26 -12.55
CA LYS A 48 -40.48 -4.34 -13.07
C LYS A 48 -39.74 -5.23 -14.07
N LYS A 49 -39.51 -6.48 -13.64
CA LYS A 49 -39.23 -7.65 -14.47
C LYS A 49 -40.39 -7.91 -15.44
N PRO A 50 -40.14 -8.37 -16.67
CA PRO A 50 -41.11 -9.17 -17.39
C PRO A 50 -40.98 -10.65 -16.99
N LYS A 51 -42.07 -11.22 -16.46
CA LYS A 51 -42.40 -12.64 -16.60
C LYS A 51 -43.26 -12.74 -17.86
N LEU A 52 -42.92 -13.64 -18.77
CA LEU A 52 -43.94 -14.29 -19.57
C LEU A 52 -43.50 -15.73 -19.84
N ASP A 53 -44.43 -16.58 -19.45
CA ASP A 53 -44.45 -18.01 -19.43
C ASP A 53 -44.39 -18.58 -20.85
N ASN A 54 -43.63 -19.65 -21.04
CA ASN A 54 -43.91 -20.57 -22.14
C ASN A 54 -43.80 -22.00 -21.60
N GLU A 55 -44.97 -22.60 -21.41
CA GLU A 55 -45.15 -24.01 -21.13
C GLU A 55 -44.72 -24.83 -22.35
N ASN A 56 -43.78 -25.75 -22.18
CA ASN A 56 -43.99 -27.04 -22.84
C ASN A 56 -43.38 -28.20 -22.04
N LYS A 57 -44.22 -29.21 -21.86
CA LYS A 57 -44.07 -30.39 -21.01
C LYS A 57 -42.98 -31.32 -21.54
N GLY A 58 -42.22 -31.92 -20.63
CA GLY A 58 -41.16 -32.84 -21.04
C GLY A 58 -40.51 -33.72 -19.97
N ILE A 59 -41.28 -34.22 -18.99
CA ILE A 59 -41.12 -35.58 -18.42
C ILE A 59 -39.87 -35.89 -17.55
N LYS A 60 -40.17 -36.43 -16.34
CA LYS A 60 -39.39 -37.28 -15.43
C LYS A 60 -38.45 -36.64 -14.39
N SER A 61 -39.05 -36.49 -13.20
CA SER A 61 -38.50 -36.79 -11.87
C SER A 61 -37.20 -37.62 -11.83
N LYS A 62 -36.18 -37.11 -11.13
CA LYS A 62 -35.66 -37.62 -9.84
C LYS A 62 -34.32 -36.92 -9.52
N THR A 63 -34.32 -36.13 -8.46
CA THR A 63 -33.13 -35.73 -7.67
C THR A 63 -32.34 -36.97 -7.26
N PRO A 64 -31.00 -36.93 -7.18
CA PRO A 64 -30.35 -36.24 -6.06
C PRO A 64 -29.09 -35.43 -6.42
N SER A 65 -28.80 -34.45 -5.57
CA SER A 65 -27.59 -33.63 -5.53
C SER A 65 -26.29 -34.46 -5.42
N PRO A 66 -25.19 -34.01 -6.03
CA PRO A 66 -23.86 -34.31 -5.51
C PRO A 66 -23.34 -33.11 -4.70
N LYS A 67 -23.45 -33.20 -3.37
CA LYS A 67 -22.57 -32.46 -2.45
C LYS A 67 -21.15 -32.92 -2.73
N LYS A 68 -20.32 -32.08 -3.37
CA LYS A 68 -18.88 -32.35 -3.42
C LYS A 68 -18.24 -31.89 -2.11
N SER A 69 -18.11 -32.85 -1.20
CA SER A 69 -17.33 -32.78 0.02
C SER A 69 -15.83 -32.90 -0.27
N LYS A 70 -15.06 -31.95 0.29
CA LYS A 70 -13.84 -32.11 1.09
C LYS A 70 -12.67 -32.97 0.55
N MET A 71 -11.55 -32.30 0.29
CA MET A 71 -10.19 -32.65 0.74
C MET A 71 -9.53 -31.30 1.05
N LYS A 72 -9.04 -30.88 2.22
CA LYS A 72 -8.31 -31.49 3.35
C LYS A 72 -7.20 -32.45 2.92
N SER A 73 -6.10 -31.86 2.47
CA SER A 73 -4.75 -32.37 2.75
C SER A 73 -4.14 -31.47 3.85
N GLU A 74 -4.27 -31.92 5.10
CA GLU A 74 -3.30 -31.59 6.13
C GLU A 74 -2.18 -32.64 6.03
N SER A 75 -0.97 -32.18 5.75
CA SER A 75 0.31 -32.78 6.13
C SER A 75 1.32 -31.66 5.84
N GLY A 76 1.95 -30.98 6.80
CA GLY A 76 2.25 -31.35 8.17
C GLY A 76 3.68 -31.88 8.27
N SER A 77 4.66 -30.98 8.09
CA SER A 77 6.07 -31.06 8.56
C SER A 77 6.86 -30.04 7.72
N SER A 78 7.59 -29.08 8.23
CA SER A 78 8.14 -28.85 9.56
C SER A 78 8.38 -27.36 9.70
N ALA A 79 8.00 -26.82 10.85
CA ALA A 79 8.70 -25.69 11.43
C ALA A 79 10.19 -26.05 11.50
N ALA A 80 10.96 -25.56 10.54
CA ALA A 80 12.37 -25.29 10.76
C ALA A 80 12.45 -23.77 10.89
N ALA A 81 12.13 -23.30 12.10
CA ALA A 81 12.78 -22.13 12.63
C ALA A 81 14.28 -22.47 12.67
N SER A 82 14.96 -22.32 11.55
CA SER A 82 16.41 -22.18 11.55
C SER A 82 16.66 -20.78 12.10
N ALA A 83 16.60 -20.68 13.42
CA ALA A 83 17.44 -19.78 14.16
C ALA A 83 18.87 -20.11 13.70
N ALA A 84 19.31 -19.43 12.63
CA ALA A 84 20.66 -19.52 12.16
C ALA A 84 21.50 -18.73 13.16
N THR A 85 21.89 -19.45 14.22
CA THR A 85 22.97 -19.10 15.11
C THR A 85 24.12 -18.56 14.28
N GLY A 86 24.50 -17.33 14.61
CA GLY A 86 25.50 -16.56 13.91
C GLY A 86 26.77 -17.37 13.66
N THR A 87 26.98 -17.69 12.39
CA THR A 87 28.29 -18.08 11.89
C THR A 87 28.49 -17.21 10.66
N ASN A 88 29.48 -16.31 10.72
CA ASN A 88 29.86 -15.37 9.66
C ASN A 88 30.42 -16.12 8.44
N VAL A 89 29.56 -16.89 7.78
CA VAL A 89 29.70 -17.29 6.39
C VAL A 89 28.83 -16.30 5.64
N ASN A 90 29.38 -15.56 4.67
CA ASN A 90 28.59 -14.66 3.83
C ASN A 90 27.26 -15.34 3.47
N GLY A 91 26.17 -14.77 3.97
CA GLY A 91 24.90 -15.46 4.04
C GLY A 91 24.38 -15.79 2.65
N VAL A 92 23.89 -17.02 2.48
CA VAL A 92 23.14 -17.38 1.28
C VAL A 92 21.92 -16.46 1.19
N TRP A 93 21.80 -15.73 0.07
CA TRP A 93 20.66 -14.88 -0.25
C TRP A 93 19.50 -15.73 -0.75
N ASP A 94 18.74 -16.27 0.20
CA ASP A 94 17.49 -16.97 -0.11
C ASP A 94 16.43 -15.96 -0.60
N GLY A 95 15.48 -16.44 -1.41
CA GLY A 95 14.36 -15.62 -1.90
C GLY A 95 13.59 -14.95 -0.75
N ASP A 96 13.39 -15.64 0.37
CA ASP A 96 12.72 -15.07 1.55
C ASP A 96 13.51 -13.94 2.19
N LYS A 97 14.84 -14.05 2.27
CA LYS A 97 15.70 -12.98 2.81
C LYS A 97 15.70 -11.76 1.89
N ARG A 98 15.73 -11.97 0.57
CA ARG A 98 15.60 -10.90 -0.43
C ARG A 98 14.26 -10.19 -0.33
N ALA A 99 13.17 -10.95 -0.21
CA ALA A 99 11.83 -10.43 -0.06
C ALA A 99 11.72 -9.54 1.20
N LEU A 100 12.22 -10.01 2.35
CA LEU A 100 12.24 -9.24 3.59
C LEU A 100 13.08 -7.97 3.47
N PHE A 101 14.25 -8.05 2.85
CA PHE A 101 15.12 -6.89 2.63
C PHE A 101 14.44 -5.81 1.78
N VAL A 102 13.82 -6.20 0.66
CA VAL A 102 13.09 -5.27 -0.20
C VAL A 102 11.88 -4.68 0.54
N ASP A 103 11.16 -5.48 1.31
CA ASP A 103 10.02 -5.02 2.09
C ASP A 103 10.42 -3.96 3.13
N GLU A 104 11.54 -4.18 3.81
CA GLU A 104 12.09 -3.24 4.81
C GLU A 104 12.54 -1.93 4.17
N ILE A 105 13.24 -1.98 3.03
CA ILE A 105 13.64 -0.77 2.29
C ILE A 105 12.40 0.06 1.91
N ILE A 106 11.36 -0.60 1.40
CA ILE A 106 10.12 0.09 1.01
C ILE A 106 9.44 0.68 2.26
N ALA A 107 9.40 -0.06 3.37
CA ALA A 107 8.78 0.41 4.61
C ALA A 107 9.50 1.63 5.20
N VAL A 108 10.84 1.61 5.25
CA VAL A 108 11.65 2.74 5.70
C VAL A 108 11.55 3.91 4.74
N GLY A 109 11.65 3.64 3.43
CA GLY A 109 11.50 4.66 2.39
C GLY A 109 10.14 5.34 2.45
N TYR A 110 9.06 4.59 2.63
CA TYR A 110 7.70 5.14 2.75
C TYR A 110 7.54 6.09 3.93
N LYS A 111 8.17 5.80 5.08
CA LYS A 111 8.10 6.66 6.28
C LYS A 111 8.87 7.96 6.12
N ASN A 112 9.99 7.93 5.39
CA ASN A 112 10.92 9.05 5.29
C ASN A 112 10.79 9.84 3.98
N ALA A 113 10.06 9.33 2.97
CA ALA A 113 9.91 9.99 1.69
C ALA A 113 8.91 11.16 1.75
N ASN A 114 9.26 12.28 1.11
CA ASN A 114 8.31 13.35 0.87
C ASN A 114 7.36 12.98 -0.28
N LEU A 115 6.24 12.35 0.07
CA LEU A 115 5.26 11.84 -0.90
C LEU A 115 4.59 12.95 -1.72
N ASP A 116 4.49 14.17 -1.19
CA ASP A 116 3.85 15.30 -1.90
C ASP A 116 4.74 15.82 -3.03
N GLU A 117 6.05 15.94 -2.79
CA GLU A 117 7.00 16.29 -3.85
C GLU A 117 7.07 15.21 -4.94
N LEU A 118 7.06 13.94 -4.55
CA LEU A 118 7.05 12.83 -5.50
C LEU A 118 5.76 12.80 -6.32
N ALA A 119 4.61 13.04 -5.67
CA ALA A 119 3.31 13.17 -6.33
C ALA A 119 3.34 14.29 -7.40
N ASN A 120 3.85 15.46 -7.04
CA ASN A 120 3.97 16.60 -7.95
C ASN A 120 4.92 16.30 -9.12
N LYS A 121 6.07 15.67 -8.87
CA LYS A 121 7.05 15.30 -9.91
C LYS A 121 6.50 14.26 -10.89
N LEU A 122 5.73 13.30 -10.39
CA LEU A 122 5.16 12.20 -11.18
C LEU A 122 3.82 12.56 -11.82
N GLY A 123 3.23 13.71 -11.48
CA GLY A 123 1.88 14.11 -11.93
C GLY A 123 0.79 13.18 -11.40
N MET A 124 0.97 12.60 -10.21
CA MET A 124 0.04 11.66 -9.59
C MET A 124 -0.49 12.22 -8.28
N SER A 125 -1.64 11.73 -7.80
CA SER A 125 -2.08 12.10 -6.44
C SER A 125 -1.24 11.38 -5.38
N LYS A 126 -1.04 12.04 -4.24
CA LYS A 126 -0.41 11.44 -3.05
C LYS A 126 -1.08 10.12 -2.68
N ARG A 127 -2.41 10.05 -2.78
CA ARG A 127 -3.18 8.85 -2.45
C ARG A 127 -2.83 7.66 -3.34
N GLN A 128 -2.68 7.87 -4.64
CA GLN A 128 -2.28 6.81 -5.56
C GLN A 128 -0.89 6.25 -5.20
N LEU A 129 0.06 7.11 -4.82
CA LEU A 129 1.37 6.67 -4.36
C LEU A 129 1.29 5.86 -3.06
N ILE A 130 0.50 6.33 -2.08
CA ILE A 130 0.26 5.60 -0.83
C ILE A 130 -0.32 4.22 -1.13
N ASP A 131 -1.38 4.16 -1.95
CA ASP A 131 -2.01 2.90 -2.31
C ASP A 131 -1.01 1.92 -2.95
N GLN A 132 -0.03 2.39 -3.74
CA GLN A 132 1.01 1.52 -4.30
C GLN A 132 2.04 0.98 -3.28
N LEU A 133 2.23 1.68 -2.15
CA LEU A 133 3.23 1.37 -1.12
C LEU A 133 2.65 0.65 0.11
N VAL A 134 1.32 0.68 0.28
CA VAL A 134 0.60 -0.10 1.29
C VAL A 134 0.80 -1.60 1.05
N PRO A 135 0.92 -2.43 2.11
CA PRO A 135 1.01 -3.88 1.97
C PRO A 135 -0.20 -4.48 1.23
N ASN A 136 -0.03 -4.77 -0.05
CA ASN A 136 -1.01 -5.47 -0.88
C ASN A 136 -0.29 -6.18 -2.03
N LYS A 137 -0.76 -7.39 -2.39
CA LYS A 137 -0.15 -8.26 -3.39
C LYS A 137 -0.27 -7.71 -4.81
N SER A 138 -1.32 -6.97 -5.13
CA SER A 138 -1.56 -6.41 -6.48
C SER A 138 -0.76 -5.14 -6.79
N ASN A 139 -0.20 -4.51 -5.77
CA ASN A 139 0.38 -3.17 -5.85
C ASN A 139 1.89 -3.25 -6.09
N LEU A 140 2.54 -2.11 -6.37
CA LEU A 140 3.97 -2.05 -6.66
C LEU A 140 4.82 -2.77 -5.60
N ARG A 141 4.59 -2.49 -4.31
CA ARG A 141 5.30 -3.16 -3.20
C ARG A 141 5.15 -4.69 -3.27
N GLY A 142 3.92 -5.18 -3.41
CA GLY A 142 3.65 -6.62 -3.51
C GLY A 142 4.34 -7.28 -4.70
N LYS A 143 4.37 -6.60 -5.86
CA LYS A 143 5.09 -7.08 -7.05
C LYS A 143 6.59 -7.16 -6.82
N MET A 144 7.20 -6.11 -6.26
CA MET A 144 8.64 -6.08 -5.99
C MET A 144 9.06 -7.17 -4.99
N VAL A 145 8.31 -7.33 -3.90
CA VAL A 145 8.58 -8.36 -2.89
C VAL A 145 8.40 -9.76 -3.48
N THR A 146 7.36 -9.98 -4.29
CA THR A 146 7.13 -11.27 -4.96
C THR A 146 8.22 -11.59 -5.97
N MET A 147 8.64 -10.61 -6.77
CA MET A 147 9.75 -10.78 -7.72
C MET A 147 11.05 -11.10 -6.99
N ALA A 148 11.38 -10.35 -5.93
CA ALA A 148 12.56 -10.59 -5.11
C ALA A 148 12.59 -11.99 -4.49
N LYS A 149 11.42 -12.55 -4.16
CA LYS A 149 11.27 -13.91 -3.68
C LYS A 149 11.52 -14.98 -4.75
N SER A 150 11.22 -14.66 -6.02
CA SER A 150 11.32 -15.60 -7.15
C SER A 150 12.64 -15.57 -7.90
N MET A 151 13.43 -14.51 -7.74
CA MET A 151 14.84 -14.47 -8.16
C MET A 151 15.64 -15.44 -7.30
#